data_AF-Q0UTI6-F1
#
_entry.id   AF-Q0UTI6-F1
#
_cell.length_a   1.000
_cell.length_b   1.000
_cell.length_c   1.000
_cell.angle_alpha   90.00
_cell.angle_beta   90.00
_cell.angle_gamma   90.00
#
_symmetry.space_group_name_H-M   'P 1'
#
loop_
_entity.id
_entity.type
_entity.pdbx_description
1 polymer ?
#
loop_
_entity_poly.entity_id
_entity_poly.type
_entity_poly.pdbx_seq_one_letter_code
_entity_poly.pdbx_strand_id
1 'polypeptide(L)'
;MATHDLVQLIALRPSDDMVTIEIGPKPKTFQVSRALLAQHSLFRNFQTHSTSGSEHKFVFKDLSPRAFNIFLGWLHTGSLPETMEDWLEHLPNISLLELDLKVNLLRLKTWVVAERLGAEEFLMIINNQYVENNFTAPWLAEVIFAFAHIPHDRRILNLLVDCHCNGSISRKELAFDEGPELQHQLPIEFFLRVMDRYAYLRQYDDGMEEPLFIKG
;
A
#
# COMPACT_ATOMS: atom_id res chain seq x y z
N MET A 1 2.31 22.60 -5.60
CA MET A 1 3.00 23.61 -4.76
C MET A 1 2.63 23.34 -3.30
N ALA A 2 3.59 22.77 -2.54
CA ALA A 2 3.63 22.69 -1.07
C ALA A 2 2.76 21.65 -0.31
N THR A 3 2.83 20.35 -0.64
CA THR A 3 2.49 19.29 0.36
C THR A 3 3.68 18.91 1.25
N HIS A 4 4.91 19.15 0.80
CA HIS A 4 6.13 18.78 1.54
C HIS A 4 6.35 19.60 2.82
N ASP A 5 5.77 20.80 2.91
CA ASP A 5 5.84 21.65 4.10
C ASP A 5 4.68 21.43 5.07
N LEU A 6 3.48 21.02 4.64
CA LEU A 6 2.31 20.96 5.53
C LEU A 6 2.46 19.94 6.68
N VAL A 7 3.26 18.88 6.50
CA VAL A 7 3.49 17.89 7.56
C VAL A 7 4.70 18.25 8.45
N GLN A 8 5.61 19.13 8.01
CA GLN A 8 6.69 19.64 8.87
C GLN A 8 6.30 20.92 9.63
N LEU A 9 5.27 21.65 9.20
CA LEU A 9 4.86 22.94 9.74
C LEU A 9 3.62 22.90 10.64
N ILE A 10 3.44 21.82 11.38
CA ILE A 10 2.63 21.83 12.59
C ILE A 10 3.52 21.44 13.77
N ALA A 11 4.46 22.33 14.10
CA ALA A 11 4.98 22.45 15.46
C ALA A 11 3.85 23.00 16.36
N LEU A 12 2.77 22.23 16.50
CA LEU A 12 1.82 22.43 17.60
C LEU A 12 2.64 22.32 18.87
N ARG A 13 2.56 23.35 19.72
CA ARG A 13 2.97 23.20 21.12
C ARG A 13 2.39 21.87 21.61
N PRO A 14 3.16 21.01 22.30
CA PRO A 14 2.60 19.79 22.87
C PRO A 14 1.48 20.23 23.80
N SER A 15 0.24 20.16 23.32
CA SER A 15 -0.92 20.16 24.18
C SER A 15 -0.98 18.78 24.79
N ASP A 16 -1.58 18.66 25.98
CA ASP A 16 -1.76 17.37 26.67
C ASP A 16 -2.60 16.35 25.85
N ASP A 17 -3.07 16.73 24.66
CA ASP A 17 -3.88 15.92 23.76
C ASP A 17 -3.12 15.36 22.54
N MET A 18 -1.79 15.41 22.54
CA MET A 18 -0.98 14.79 21.48
C MET A 18 -0.59 13.35 21.83
N VAL A 19 -0.47 12.51 20.79
CA VAL A 19 0.10 11.17 20.89
C VAL A 19 1.32 11.03 19.99
N THR A 20 2.30 10.28 20.47
CA THR A 20 3.54 9.97 19.79
C THR A 20 3.41 8.63 19.05
N ILE A 21 3.64 8.64 17.75
CA ILE A 21 3.63 7.43 16.92
C ILE A 21 5.03 7.24 16.31
N GLU A 22 5.65 6.10 16.55
CA GLU A 22 6.95 5.73 16.00
C GLU A 22 6.77 4.71 14.89
N ILE A 23 7.24 5.03 13.67
CA ILE A 23 7.07 4.19 12.49
C ILE A 23 8.42 3.72 11.94
N GLY A 24 8.49 2.44 11.56
CA GLY A 24 9.57 1.83 10.81
C GLY A 24 10.70 1.24 11.67
N PRO A 25 11.63 0.49 11.05
CA PRO A 25 12.73 -0.18 11.74
C PRO A 25 13.80 0.79 12.23
N LYS A 26 13.93 1.95 11.57
CA LYS A 26 14.61 3.14 12.05
C LYS A 26 13.50 4.12 12.46
N PRO A 27 13.12 4.15 13.75
CA PRO A 27 11.91 4.84 14.18
C PRO A 27 11.91 6.30 13.73
N LYS A 28 10.92 6.66 12.92
CA LYS A 28 10.56 8.06 12.68
C LYS A 28 9.38 8.42 13.58
N THR A 29 9.55 9.47 14.37
CA THR A 29 8.54 9.93 15.32
C THR A 29 7.58 10.91 14.65
N PHE A 30 6.30 10.69 14.87
CA PHE A 30 5.19 11.55 14.47
C PHE A 30 4.41 11.97 15.71
N GLN A 31 3.93 13.21 15.72
CA GLN A 31 3.02 13.72 16.75
C GLN A 31 1.65 13.94 16.11
N VAL A 32 0.61 13.30 16.64
CA VAL A 32 -0.74 13.37 16.09
C VAL A 32 -1.70 13.75 17.21
N SER A 33 -2.68 14.61 16.90
CA SER A 33 -3.72 14.97 17.87
C SER A 33 -4.64 13.79 18.14
N ARG A 34 -4.93 13.52 19.41
CA ARG A 34 -5.90 12.51 19.84
C ARG A 34 -7.30 12.84 19.35
N ALA A 35 -7.71 14.11 19.35
CA ALA A 35 -8.98 14.54 18.76
C ALA A 35 -9.11 14.12 17.29
N LEU A 36 -8.04 14.27 16.49
CA LEU A 36 -8.03 13.87 15.08
C LEU A 36 -8.16 12.34 14.92
N LEU A 37 -7.42 11.56 15.71
CA LEU A 37 -7.56 10.10 15.70
C LEU A 37 -8.95 9.64 16.18
N ALA A 38 -9.55 10.36 17.13
CA ALA A 38 -10.88 10.07 17.64
C ALA A 38 -11.96 10.39 16.61
N GLN A 39 -11.80 11.45 15.83
CA GLN A 39 -12.73 11.82 14.75
C GLN A 39 -12.89 10.68 13.73
N HIS A 40 -11.82 9.95 13.42
CA HIS A 40 -11.85 8.79 12.52
C HIS A 40 -12.03 7.45 13.25
N SER A 41 -12.41 7.45 14.54
CA SER A 41 -12.55 6.25 15.37
C SER A 41 -11.28 5.39 15.51
N LEU A 42 -10.11 5.90 15.09
CA LEU A 42 -8.85 5.16 15.07
C LEU A 42 -8.21 5.07 16.44
N PHE A 43 -8.50 6.01 17.34
CA PHE A 43 -7.85 6.06 18.64
C PHE A 43 -7.98 4.74 19.43
N ARG A 44 -9.10 4.02 19.27
CA ARG A 44 -9.29 2.70 19.88
C ARG A 44 -8.34 1.64 19.32
N ASN A 45 -8.08 1.67 18.02
CA ASN A 45 -7.16 0.73 17.35
C ASN A 45 -5.70 1.00 17.73
N PHE A 46 -5.34 2.25 18.00
CA PHE A 46 -4.01 2.57 18.50
C PHE A 46 -3.79 2.02 19.92
N GLN A 47 -4.81 2.04 20.79
CA GLN A 47 -4.69 1.53 22.16
C GLN A 47 -4.28 0.06 22.23
N THR A 48 -4.71 -0.78 21.28
CA THR A 48 -4.29 -2.19 21.21
C THR A 48 -2.80 -2.36 20.89
N HIS A 49 -2.13 -1.30 20.44
CA HIS A 49 -0.71 -1.25 20.11
C HIS A 49 0.11 -0.37 21.08
N SER A 50 -0.46 0.03 22.20
CA SER A 50 0.26 0.78 23.23
C SER A 50 1.33 -0.10 23.89
N THR A 51 2.53 0.43 24.06
CA THR A 51 3.56 -0.23 24.88
C THR A 51 3.22 -0.03 26.36
N SER A 52 3.17 -1.12 27.13
CA SER A 52 2.85 -1.15 28.55
C SER A 52 3.63 -0.08 29.33
N GLY A 53 2.95 1.02 29.68
CA GLY A 53 3.52 2.11 30.49
C GLY A 53 3.38 3.53 29.92
N SER A 54 2.96 3.70 28.66
CA SER A 54 2.73 5.04 28.09
C SER A 54 1.45 5.09 27.25
N GLU A 55 0.38 5.67 27.80
CA GLU A 55 -0.92 5.86 27.13
C GLU A 55 -0.85 6.74 25.86
N HIS A 56 0.31 7.37 25.62
CA HIS A 56 0.52 8.35 24.55
C HIS A 56 1.59 7.92 23.55
N LYS A 57 2.08 6.66 23.58
CA LYS A 57 3.10 6.19 22.64
C LYS A 57 2.70 4.89 21.96
N PHE A 58 2.78 4.89 20.63
CA PHE A 58 2.48 3.75 19.77
C PHE A 58 3.67 3.47 18.84
N VAL A 59 4.00 2.19 18.62
CA VAL A 59 5.20 1.80 17.86
C VAL A 59 4.84 0.75 16.81
N PHE A 60 5.13 1.06 15.54
CA PHE A 60 4.89 0.17 14.39
C PHE A 60 6.18 0.00 13.59
N LYS A 61 6.90 -1.11 13.82
CA LYS A 61 8.23 -1.35 13.24
C LYS A 61 8.20 -1.78 11.78
N ASP A 62 7.08 -2.37 11.36
CA ASP A 62 6.81 -2.96 10.04
C ASP A 62 6.22 -1.95 9.04
N LEU A 63 5.76 -0.79 9.50
CA LEU A 63 5.15 0.22 8.63
C LEU A 63 6.17 1.16 7.98
N SER A 64 5.85 1.61 6.77
CA SER A 64 6.66 2.58 6.02
C SER A 64 6.37 4.00 6.51
N PRO A 65 7.37 4.79 6.97
CA PRO A 65 7.15 6.17 7.38
C PRO A 65 6.60 7.08 6.27
N ARG A 66 6.90 6.77 5.00
CA ARG A 66 6.39 7.53 3.85
C ARG A 66 4.92 7.24 3.60
N ALA A 67 4.53 5.97 3.65
CA ALA A 67 3.13 5.58 3.54
C ALA A 67 2.29 6.13 4.70
N PHE A 68 2.86 6.13 5.91
CA PHE A 68 2.22 6.76 7.06
C PHE A 68 2.06 8.27 6.89
N ASN A 69 2.99 8.96 6.24
CA ASN A 69 2.87 10.39 5.93
C ASN A 69 1.67 10.68 4.99
N ILE A 70 1.40 9.81 4.02
CA ILE A 70 0.24 9.93 3.13
C ILE A 70 -1.05 9.74 3.94
N PHE A 71 -1.08 8.75 4.83
CA PHE A 71 -2.19 8.54 5.75
C PHE A 71 -2.45 9.77 6.64
N LEU A 72 -1.41 10.42 7.18
CA LEU A 72 -1.58 11.69 7.92
C LEU A 72 -2.13 12.81 7.04
N GLY A 73 -1.67 12.90 5.79
CA GLY A 73 -2.22 13.84 4.81
C GLY A 73 -3.73 13.63 4.64
N TRP A 74 -4.14 12.38 4.42
CA TRP A 74 -5.56 12.02 4.31
C TRP A 74 -6.35 12.32 5.59
N LEU A 75 -5.81 12.06 6.79
CA LEU A 75 -6.49 12.42 8.04
C LEU A 75 -6.80 13.92 8.12
N HIS A 76 -5.93 14.76 7.55
CA HIS A 76 -6.12 16.21 7.57
C HIS A 76 -7.03 16.73 6.45
N THR A 77 -6.96 16.15 5.25
CA THR A 77 -7.63 16.68 4.06
C THR A 77 -8.85 15.89 3.63
N GLY A 78 -8.98 14.64 4.07
CA GLY A 78 -9.95 13.67 3.56
C GLY A 78 -9.62 13.10 2.18
N SER A 79 -8.48 13.47 1.58
CA SER A 79 -8.14 13.12 0.20
C SER A 79 -6.80 12.39 0.08
N LEU A 80 -6.71 11.48 -0.89
CA LEU A 80 -5.47 10.85 -1.32
C LEU A 80 -4.79 11.68 -2.43
N PRO A 81 -3.49 11.46 -2.67
CA PRO A 81 -2.84 11.94 -3.90
C PRO A 81 -3.59 11.39 -5.12
N GLU A 82 -4.07 12.26 -6.01
CA GLU A 82 -4.94 11.87 -7.13
C GLU A 82 -4.13 11.52 -8.38
N THR A 83 -3.06 12.28 -8.64
CA THR A 83 -2.21 12.16 -9.82
C THR A 83 -0.88 11.47 -9.52
N MET A 84 -0.22 10.94 -10.56
CA MET A 84 1.13 10.37 -10.44
C MET A 84 2.11 11.39 -9.85
N GLU A 85 1.98 12.65 -10.25
CA GLU A 85 2.76 13.78 -9.76
C GLU A 85 2.56 14.01 -8.26
N ASP A 86 1.34 13.90 -7.74
CA ASP A 86 1.08 14.02 -6.30
C ASP A 86 1.73 12.88 -5.52
N TRP A 87 1.70 11.65 -6.06
CA TRP A 87 2.40 10.50 -5.47
C TRP A 87 3.92 10.69 -5.45
N LEU A 88 4.47 11.34 -6.49
CA LEU A 88 5.89 11.63 -6.61
C LEU A 88 6.40 12.62 -5.57
N GLU A 89 5.58 13.57 -5.11
CA GLU A 89 5.96 14.51 -4.04
C GLU A 89 6.39 13.80 -2.75
N HIS A 90 6.02 12.52 -2.58
CA HIS A 90 6.39 11.69 -1.43
C HIS A 90 7.66 10.84 -1.64
N LEU A 91 8.27 10.89 -2.83
CA LEU A 91 9.37 10.04 -3.23
C LEU A 91 10.58 10.87 -3.68
N PRO A 92 11.63 11.01 -2.86
CA PRO A 92 12.82 11.75 -3.24
C PRO A 92 13.66 10.98 -4.27
N ASN A 93 14.19 11.71 -5.26
CA ASN A 93 15.22 11.24 -6.20
C ASN A 93 14.85 9.96 -6.95
N ILE A 94 13.74 9.98 -7.69
CA ILE A 94 13.31 8.88 -8.54
C ILE A 94 13.81 9.03 -9.98
N SER A 95 14.35 7.94 -10.53
CA SER A 95 14.55 7.80 -11.97
C SER A 95 13.21 7.58 -12.67
N LEU A 96 12.99 8.20 -13.83
CA LEU A 96 11.77 8.01 -14.64
C LEU A 96 11.52 6.54 -14.97
N LEU A 97 12.57 5.72 -15.07
CA LEU A 97 12.45 4.29 -15.36
C LEU A 97 11.79 3.49 -14.22
N GLU A 98 11.96 3.94 -12.97
CA GLU A 98 11.44 3.24 -11.78
C GLU A 98 10.14 3.87 -11.26
N LEU A 99 9.55 4.80 -12.03
CA LEU A 99 8.47 5.65 -11.56
C LEU A 99 7.24 4.83 -11.17
N ASP A 100 6.73 4.04 -12.12
CA ASP A 100 5.51 3.25 -11.93
C ASP A 100 5.67 2.25 -10.79
N LEU A 101 6.80 1.52 -10.76
CA LEU A 101 7.14 0.59 -9.69
C LEU A 101 7.11 1.28 -8.32
N LYS A 102 7.80 2.41 -8.17
CA LYS A 102 7.93 3.07 -6.87
C LYS A 102 6.61 3.65 -6.39
N VAL A 103 5.77 4.15 -7.29
CA VAL A 103 4.44 4.67 -6.94
C VAL A 103 3.49 3.53 -6.57
N ASN A 104 3.41 2.46 -7.35
CA ASN A 104 2.53 1.34 -7.03
C ASN A 104 2.96 0.61 -5.74
N LEU A 105 4.27 0.43 -5.53
CA LEU A 105 4.79 -0.08 -4.27
C LEU A 105 4.46 0.86 -3.08
N LEU A 106 4.47 2.17 -3.28
CA LEU A 106 4.06 3.13 -2.24
C LEU A 106 2.56 3.06 -1.96
N ARG A 107 1.72 2.86 -2.97
CA ARG A 107 0.27 2.63 -2.80
C ARG A 107 0.00 1.35 -2.01
N LEU A 108 0.66 0.23 -2.33
CA LEU A 108 0.57 -1.01 -1.55
C LEU A 108 1.02 -0.83 -0.10
N LYS A 109 2.12 -0.10 0.12
CA LYS A 109 2.57 0.23 1.50
C LYS A 109 1.54 1.09 2.23
N THR A 110 0.88 2.01 1.55
CA THR A 110 -0.22 2.83 2.10
C THR A 110 -1.44 1.99 2.43
N TRP A 111 -1.77 1.01 1.58
CA TRP A 111 -2.81 0.01 1.85
C TRP A 111 -2.50 -0.79 3.13
N VAL A 112 -1.26 -1.26 3.31
CA VAL A 112 -0.83 -1.98 4.53
C VAL A 112 -0.93 -1.09 5.76
N VAL A 113 -0.59 0.20 5.67
CA VAL A 113 -0.80 1.16 6.77
C VAL A 113 -2.28 1.26 7.13
N ALA A 114 -3.17 1.39 6.14
CA ALA A 114 -4.60 1.50 6.37
C ALA A 114 -5.16 0.27 7.10
N GLU A 115 -4.78 -0.92 6.64
CA GLU A 115 -5.20 -2.19 7.23
C GLU A 115 -4.69 -2.34 8.66
N ARG A 116 -3.39 -2.07 8.87
CA ARG A 116 -2.74 -2.27 10.17
C ARG A 116 -3.27 -1.33 11.26
N LEU A 117 -3.71 -0.13 10.87
CA LEU A 117 -4.29 0.85 11.77
C LEU A 117 -5.82 0.68 11.93
N GLY A 118 -6.43 -0.25 11.19
CA GLY A 118 -7.87 -0.43 11.15
C GLY A 118 -8.61 0.80 10.64
N ALA A 119 -8.02 1.53 9.68
CA ALA A 119 -8.61 2.71 9.07
C ALA A 119 -9.49 2.32 7.88
N GLU A 120 -10.69 1.80 8.16
CA GLU A 120 -11.57 1.18 7.15
C GLU A 120 -11.95 2.12 6.00
N GLU A 121 -12.31 3.37 6.30
CA GLU A 121 -12.63 4.38 5.28
C GLU A 121 -11.44 4.65 4.37
N PHE A 122 -10.26 4.84 4.97
CA PHE A 122 -9.03 5.04 4.21
C PHE A 122 -8.66 3.82 3.38
N LEU A 123 -8.81 2.62 3.95
CA LEU A 123 -8.54 1.34 3.30
C LEU A 123 -9.42 1.16 2.07
N MET A 124 -10.70 1.52 2.16
CA MET A 124 -11.62 1.48 1.02
C MET A 124 -11.17 2.43 -0.09
N ILE A 125 -10.83 3.68 0.24
CA ILE A 125 -10.42 4.68 -0.75
C ILE A 125 -9.11 4.25 -1.44
N ILE A 126 -8.08 3.86 -0.68
CA ILE A 126 -6.80 3.43 -1.28
C ILE A 126 -6.96 2.13 -2.08
N ASN A 127 -7.86 1.23 -1.66
CA ASN A 127 -8.14 0.01 -2.41
C ASN A 127 -8.78 0.32 -3.77
N ASN A 128 -9.79 1.18 -3.80
CA ASN A 128 -10.45 1.58 -5.04
C ASN A 128 -9.45 2.25 -5.98
N GLN A 129 -8.65 3.19 -5.46
CA GLN A 129 -7.61 3.83 -6.23
C GLN A 129 -6.57 2.83 -6.74
N TYR A 130 -6.18 1.83 -5.95
CA TYR A 130 -5.24 0.80 -6.40
C TYR A 130 -5.84 -0.04 -7.53
N VAL A 131 -7.10 -0.47 -7.42
CA VAL A 131 -7.80 -1.23 -8.46
C VAL A 131 -7.92 -0.42 -9.75
N GLU A 132 -8.32 0.85 -9.66
CA GLU A 132 -8.53 1.74 -10.80
C GLU A 132 -7.23 2.11 -11.53
N ASN A 133 -6.07 1.98 -10.89
CA ASN A 133 -4.80 2.37 -11.50
C ASN A 133 -3.93 1.18 -11.96
N ASN A 134 -4.24 -0.05 -11.56
CA ASN A 134 -3.41 -1.22 -11.88
C ASN A 134 -3.97 -2.04 -13.05
N PHE A 135 -3.89 -1.47 -14.25
CA PHE A 135 -4.21 -2.19 -15.50
C PHE A 135 -3.00 -2.93 -16.11
N THR A 136 -1.82 -2.80 -15.52
CA THR A 136 -0.58 -3.42 -16.00
C THR A 136 -0.17 -4.60 -15.12
N ALA A 137 0.70 -5.47 -15.65
CA ALA A 137 1.25 -6.55 -14.85
C ALA A 137 2.04 -5.96 -13.68
N PRO A 138 1.88 -6.49 -12.44
CA PRO A 138 2.59 -5.97 -11.30
C PRO A 138 4.07 -6.30 -11.42
N TRP A 139 4.89 -5.37 -10.94
CA TRP A 139 6.32 -5.59 -10.78
C TRP A 139 6.59 -6.68 -9.71
N LEU A 140 7.63 -7.49 -9.88
CA LEU A 140 8.03 -8.54 -8.94
C LEU A 140 8.26 -8.00 -7.53
N ALA A 141 8.87 -6.81 -7.40
CA ALA A 141 9.06 -6.17 -6.11
C ALA A 141 7.73 -5.85 -5.40
N GLU A 142 6.66 -5.53 -6.14
CA GLU A 142 5.32 -5.36 -5.58
C GLU A 142 4.73 -6.67 -5.11
N VAL A 143 4.84 -7.72 -5.93
CA VAL A 143 4.35 -9.07 -5.58
C VAL A 143 5.04 -9.58 -4.32
N ILE A 144 6.38 -9.51 -4.28
CA ILE A 144 7.18 -9.94 -3.13
C ILE A 144 6.75 -9.16 -1.88
N PHE A 145 6.60 -7.84 -1.99
CA PHE A 145 6.17 -7.01 -0.87
C PHE A 145 4.76 -7.39 -0.39
N ALA A 146 3.80 -7.49 -1.31
CA ALA A 146 2.40 -7.74 -1.00
C ALA A 146 2.21 -9.08 -0.27
N PHE A 147 2.73 -10.16 -0.82
CA PHE A 147 2.59 -11.50 -0.23
C PHE A 147 3.35 -11.66 1.10
N ALA A 148 4.34 -10.81 1.37
CA ALA A 148 5.04 -10.82 2.66
C ALA A 148 4.31 -10.04 3.77
N HIS A 149 3.40 -9.11 3.43
CA HIS A 149 2.82 -8.17 4.41
C HIS A 149 1.28 -8.14 4.42
N ILE A 150 0.61 -8.67 3.40
CA ILE A 150 -0.85 -8.68 3.28
C ILE A 150 -1.38 -10.07 3.64
N PRO A 151 -2.43 -10.18 4.48
CA PRO A 151 -3.05 -11.47 4.79
C PRO A 151 -3.49 -12.24 3.54
N HIS A 152 -3.30 -13.56 3.55
CA HIS A 152 -3.49 -14.43 2.38
C HIS A 152 -4.92 -14.45 1.83
N ASP A 153 -5.92 -14.14 2.65
CA ASP A 153 -7.35 -14.12 2.28
C ASP A 153 -7.79 -12.82 1.61
N ARG A 154 -6.90 -11.82 1.49
CA ARG A 154 -7.23 -10.53 0.88
C ARG A 154 -7.28 -10.62 -0.63
N ARG A 155 -8.36 -10.06 -1.20
CA ARG A 155 -8.61 -10.04 -2.66
C ARG A 155 -7.55 -9.30 -3.47
N ILE A 156 -6.85 -8.33 -2.88
CA ILE A 156 -5.78 -7.60 -3.56
C ILE A 156 -4.65 -8.52 -4.04
N LEU A 157 -4.39 -9.63 -3.33
CA LEU A 157 -3.40 -10.63 -3.77
C LEU A 157 -3.87 -11.37 -5.02
N ASN A 158 -5.18 -11.65 -5.14
CA ASN A 158 -5.74 -12.25 -6.35
C ASN A 158 -5.72 -11.25 -7.51
N LEU A 159 -5.97 -9.96 -7.25
CA LEU A 159 -5.84 -8.92 -8.27
C LEU A 159 -4.41 -8.89 -8.85
N LEU A 160 -3.37 -8.98 -8.02
CA LEU A 160 -1.98 -9.05 -8.51
C LEU A 160 -1.75 -10.27 -9.41
N VAL A 161 -2.29 -11.43 -9.02
CA VAL A 161 -2.23 -12.66 -9.84
C VAL A 161 -2.97 -12.47 -11.16
N ASP A 162 -4.17 -11.89 -11.13
CA ASP A 162 -4.99 -11.62 -12.31
C ASP A 162 -4.28 -10.65 -13.26
N CYS A 163 -3.75 -9.54 -12.74
CA CYS A 163 -2.98 -8.58 -13.54
C CYS A 163 -1.73 -9.21 -14.15
N HIS A 164 -1.04 -10.11 -13.42
CA HIS A 164 0.08 -10.86 -13.96
C HIS A 164 -0.32 -11.82 -15.09
N CYS A 165 -1.45 -12.52 -14.93
CA CYS A 165 -1.92 -13.51 -15.91
C CYS A 165 -2.54 -12.86 -17.16
N ASN A 166 -3.23 -11.73 -16.99
CA ASN A 166 -3.93 -10.98 -18.04
C ASN A 166 -3.03 -9.98 -18.77
N GLY A 167 -1.88 -9.64 -18.19
CA GLY A 167 -0.98 -8.65 -18.76
C GLY A 167 -0.52 -9.06 -20.16
N SER A 168 -0.96 -8.34 -21.19
CA SER A 168 -0.42 -8.38 -22.56
C SER A 168 1.03 -7.87 -22.65
N ILE A 169 1.69 -7.64 -21.52
CA ILE A 169 3.07 -7.19 -21.48
C ILE A 169 3.91 -8.29 -22.09
N SER A 170 4.61 -7.95 -23.17
CA SER A 170 5.49 -8.91 -23.80
C SER A 170 6.51 -9.33 -22.75
N ARG A 171 6.75 -10.63 -22.57
CA ARG A 171 7.77 -11.17 -21.65
C ARG A 171 9.14 -10.48 -21.73
N LYS A 172 9.39 -9.80 -22.86
CA LYS A 172 10.60 -9.02 -23.14
C LYS A 172 10.70 -7.74 -22.31
N GLU A 173 9.60 -7.16 -21.83
CA GLU A 173 9.61 -5.94 -21.02
C GLU A 173 9.83 -6.27 -19.53
N LEU A 174 9.23 -7.36 -19.02
CA LEU A 174 9.40 -7.80 -17.62
C LEU A 174 10.80 -8.35 -17.29
N ALA A 175 11.50 -8.94 -18.27
CA ALA A 175 12.77 -9.62 -18.03
C ALA A 175 13.99 -8.69 -17.95
N PHE A 176 13.86 -7.42 -18.33
CA PHE A 176 15.02 -6.53 -18.51
C PHE A 176 15.32 -5.61 -17.33
N ASP A 177 14.38 -5.37 -16.40
CA ASP A 177 14.53 -4.24 -15.46
C ASP A 177 14.62 -4.62 -13.96
N GLU A 178 13.97 -5.69 -13.51
CA GLU A 178 13.90 -6.02 -12.06
C GLU A 178 15.03 -6.90 -11.51
N GLY A 179 15.98 -7.27 -12.36
CA GLY A 179 17.11 -8.12 -11.99
C GLY A 179 16.70 -9.59 -11.75
N PRO A 180 17.56 -10.57 -12.13
CA PRO A 180 17.27 -11.99 -11.93
C PRO A 180 17.14 -12.37 -10.44
N GLU A 181 17.71 -11.60 -9.52
CA GLU A 181 17.70 -11.86 -8.08
C GLU A 181 16.31 -11.76 -7.44
N LEU A 182 15.40 -10.94 -7.98
CA LEU A 182 14.04 -10.84 -7.45
C LEU A 182 13.20 -12.07 -7.82
N GLN A 183 13.50 -12.72 -8.95
CA GLN A 183 12.79 -13.93 -9.36
C GLN A 183 12.92 -15.06 -8.33
N HIS A 184 14.10 -15.18 -7.70
CA HIS A 184 14.35 -16.18 -6.66
C HIS A 184 13.66 -15.86 -5.32
N GLN A 185 13.17 -14.64 -5.14
CA GLN A 185 12.46 -14.18 -3.94
C GLN A 185 10.94 -14.26 -4.09
N LEU A 186 10.44 -14.63 -5.28
CA LEU A 186 9.01 -14.74 -5.51
C LEU A 186 8.38 -15.78 -4.57
N PRO A 187 7.29 -15.42 -3.87
CA PRO A 187 6.61 -16.34 -2.98
C PRO A 187 6.08 -17.57 -3.73
N ILE A 188 6.27 -18.77 -3.15
CA ILE A 188 5.73 -20.01 -3.71
C ILE A 188 4.23 -19.95 -3.93
N GLU A 189 3.50 -19.30 -3.03
CA GLU A 189 2.05 -19.15 -3.12
C GLU A 189 1.62 -18.31 -4.33
N PHE A 190 2.37 -17.25 -4.67
CA PHE A 190 2.09 -16.47 -5.87
C PHE A 190 2.17 -17.37 -7.11
N PHE A 191 3.21 -18.20 -7.23
CA PHE A 191 3.33 -19.15 -8.34
C PHE A 191 2.18 -20.17 -8.38
N LEU A 192 1.77 -20.72 -7.23
CA LEU A 192 0.64 -21.64 -7.16
C LEU A 192 -0.64 -20.97 -7.69
N ARG A 193 -0.95 -19.76 -7.23
CA ARG A 193 -2.13 -19.00 -7.69
C ARG A 193 -2.04 -18.66 -9.18
N VAL A 194 -0.86 -18.31 -9.68
CA VAL A 194 -0.63 -18.06 -11.12
C VAL A 194 -0.87 -19.32 -11.95
N MET A 195 -0.37 -20.48 -11.49
CA MET A 195 -0.61 -21.76 -12.18
C MET A 195 -2.10 -22.13 -12.20
N ASP A 196 -2.79 -21.98 -11.07
CA ASP A 196 -4.23 -22.22 -10.97
C ASP A 196 -5.00 -21.28 -11.92
N ARG A 197 -4.61 -20.00 -11.95
CA ARG A 197 -5.25 -19.00 -12.81
C ARG A 197 -5.01 -19.28 -14.30
N TYR A 198 -3.81 -19.65 -14.71
CA TYR A 198 -3.55 -20.06 -16.09
C TYR A 198 -4.28 -21.33 -16.49
N ALA A 199 -4.37 -22.32 -15.58
CA ALA A 199 -5.14 -23.54 -15.83
C ALA A 199 -6.62 -23.20 -16.04
N TYR A 200 -7.16 -22.26 -15.27
CA TYR A 200 -8.51 -21.73 -15.46
C TYR A 200 -8.67 -21.02 -16.81
N LEU A 201 -7.78 -20.08 -17.17
CA LEU A 201 -7.87 -19.32 -18.42
C LEU A 201 -7.78 -20.22 -19.67
N ARG A 202 -6.97 -21.29 -19.65
CA ARG A 202 -6.90 -22.25 -20.77
C ARG A 202 -8.22 -22.96 -21.04
N GLN A 203 -9.02 -23.22 -20.00
CA GLN A 203 -10.33 -23.84 -20.18
C GLN A 203 -11.33 -22.90 -20.88
N TYR A 204 -11.10 -21.58 -20.84
CA TYR A 204 -11.92 -20.58 -21.54
C TYR A 204 -11.64 -20.52 -23.04
N ASP A 205 -10.36 -20.50 -23.42
CA ASP A 205 -9.96 -20.41 -24.82
C ASP A 205 -10.49 -21.60 -25.66
N ASP A 206 -10.75 -22.74 -25.02
CA ASP A 206 -11.30 -23.95 -25.65
C ASP A 206 -12.83 -23.92 -25.87
N GLY A 207 -13.49 -22.76 -25.69
CA GLY A 207 -14.88 -22.52 -26.12
C GLY A 207 -15.94 -22.50 -25.02
N MET A 208 -15.55 -22.22 -23.77
CA MET A 208 -16.49 -21.94 -22.68
C MET A 208 -16.78 -20.43 -22.62
N GLU A 209 -18.05 -20.02 -22.60
CA GLU A 209 -18.43 -18.60 -22.43
C GLU A 209 -17.85 -18.03 -21.11
N GLU A 210 -17.20 -16.87 -21.20
CA GLU A 210 -16.60 -16.14 -20.08
C GLU A 210 -17.63 -15.93 -18.94
N PRO A 211 -17.48 -16.52 -17.73
CA PRO A 211 -18.36 -16.22 -16.63
C PRO A 211 -18.03 -14.81 -16.24
N LEU A 212 -19.09 -14.00 -16.21
CA LEU A 212 -19.12 -12.67 -15.63
C LEU A 212 -18.49 -12.69 -14.23
N PHE A 213 -17.18 -12.52 -14.12
CA PHE A 213 -16.57 -12.16 -12.85
C PHE A 213 -16.72 -10.65 -12.68
N ILE A 214 -17.75 -10.34 -11.90
CA ILE A 214 -17.89 -9.22 -10.97
C ILE A 214 -17.13 -7.98 -11.44
N LYS A 215 -17.85 -7.11 -12.15
CA LYS A 215 -17.67 -5.67 -11.97
C LYS A 215 -17.64 -5.42 -10.47
N GLY A 216 -16.45 -5.07 -9.95
CA GLY A 216 -16.18 -4.81 -8.54
C GLY A 216 -17.19 -3.85 -7.93
#